data_AF-A0AAW0WR01-F1
#
_entry.id   AF-A0AAW0WR01-F1
#
_cell.length_a   1.000
_cell.length_b   1.000
_cell.length_c   1.000
_cell.angle_alpha   90.00
_cell.angle_beta   90.00
_cell.angle_gamma   90.00
#
_symmetry.space_group_name_H-M   'P 1'
#
loop_
_entity.id
_entity.type
_entity.pdbx_description
1 polymer ?
#
loop_
_entity_poly.entity_id
_entity_poly.type
_entity_poly.pdbx_seq_one_letter_code
_entity_poly.pdbx_strand_id
1 'polypeptide(L)'
;MVSLSGRNVLVVEDIIDTGKTMEKLLAILKNHQPKSVRVASLLVKRKSDSTGYRPDYCGFEIPDKFVVGYALDYNEYFRDLNHICVINDSGKKKYLTPQGSH
;
A
#
# COMPACT_ATOMS: atom_id res chain seq x y z
N MET A 1 -21.74 -12.91 3.70
CA MET A 1 -20.28 -12.74 3.70
C MET A 1 -19.62 -14.09 3.51
N VAL A 2 -18.53 -14.15 2.76
CA VAL A 2 -17.76 -15.39 2.57
C VAL A 2 -16.83 -15.56 3.78
N SER A 3 -16.86 -16.72 4.44
CA SER A 3 -15.92 -17.05 5.51
C SER A 3 -14.52 -17.29 4.94
N LEU A 4 -13.49 -16.75 5.62
CA LEU A 4 -12.09 -16.97 5.28
C LEU A 4 -11.50 -18.24 5.92
N SER A 5 -12.22 -18.87 6.85
CA SER A 5 -11.74 -20.05 7.57
C SER A 5 -11.43 -21.20 6.61
N GLY A 6 -10.25 -21.80 6.77
CA GLY A 6 -9.77 -22.90 5.92
C GLY A 6 -9.44 -22.52 4.47
N ARG A 7 -9.51 -21.24 4.08
CA ARG A 7 -9.19 -20.77 2.72
C ARG A 7 -7.74 -20.31 2.60
N ASN A 8 -7.19 -20.43 1.39
CA ASN A 8 -5.94 -19.75 1.05
C ASN A 8 -6.27 -18.31 0.62
N VAL A 9 -5.69 -17.33 1.30
CA VAL A 9 -5.96 -15.90 1.08
C VAL A 9 -4.72 -15.26 0.45
N LEU A 10 -4.91 -14.52 -0.64
CA LEU A 10 -3.91 -13.63 -1.21
C LEU A 10 -4.36 -12.18 -0.99
N VAL A 11 -3.63 -11.45 -0.17
CA VAL A 11 -3.80 -10.00 -0.04
C VAL A 11 -3.08 -9.35 -1.23
N VAL A 12 -3.76 -8.43 -1.91
CA VAL A 12 -3.20 -7.64 -3.01
C VAL A 12 -3.16 -6.19 -2.56
N GLU A 13 -1.95 -5.65 -2.46
CA GLU A 13 -1.69 -4.27 -2.04
C GLU A 13 -0.99 -3.47 -3.13
N ASP A 14 -1.23 -2.17 -3.16
CA ASP A 14 -0.60 -1.27 -4.11
C ASP A 14 0.85 -0.97 -3.69
N ILE A 15 1.08 -0.61 -2.42
CA ILE A 15 2.39 -0.18 -1.92
C ILE A 15 2.59 -0.52 -0.43
N ILE A 16 3.76 -1.09 -0.13
CA ILE A 16 4.25 -1.21 1.24
C ILE A 16 5.24 -0.06 1.51
N ASP A 17 4.80 0.88 2.34
CA ASP A 17 5.62 2.01 2.83
C ASP A 17 6.34 1.61 4.13
N THR A 18 5.71 1.85 5.30
CA THR A 18 6.31 1.52 6.59
C THR A 18 6.16 0.05 7.00
N GLY A 19 5.19 -0.67 6.43
CA GLY A 19 4.84 -2.05 6.80
C GLY A 19 3.76 -2.16 7.89
N LYS A 20 3.46 -1.08 8.62
CA LYS A 20 2.51 -1.10 9.76
C LYS A 20 1.09 -1.50 9.37
N THR A 21 0.61 -1.08 8.20
CA THR A 21 -0.72 -1.46 7.69
C THR A 21 -0.81 -2.98 7.51
N MET A 22 0.22 -3.57 6.92
CA MET A 22 0.27 -5.01 6.67
C MET A 22 0.33 -5.83 7.95
N GLU A 23 1.15 -5.42 8.92
CA GLU A 23 1.20 -6.11 10.22
C GLU A 23 -0.17 -6.16 10.91
N LYS A 24 -0.88 -5.02 10.91
CA LYS A 24 -2.24 -4.93 11.47
C LYS A 24 -3.22 -5.81 10.70
N LEU A 25 -3.22 -5.73 9.37
CA LEU A 25 -4.12 -6.51 8.51
C LEU A 25 -3.89 -8.01 8.71
N LEU A 26 -2.64 -8.47 8.71
CA LEU A 26 -2.31 -9.88 8.90
C LEU A 26 -2.70 -10.39 10.28
N ALA A 27 -2.57 -9.57 11.33
CA ALA A 27 -3.06 -9.90 12.66
C ALA A 27 -4.59 -10.09 12.68
N ILE A 28 -5.34 -9.23 11.99
CA ILE A 28 -6.80 -9.35 11.84
C ILE A 28 -7.18 -10.60 11.04
N LEU A 29 -6.51 -10.86 9.92
CA LEU A 29 -6.79 -12.02 9.07
C LEU A 29 -6.52 -13.34 9.78
N LYS A 30 -5.49 -13.41 10.65
CA LYS A 30 -5.19 -14.60 11.45
C LYS A 30 -6.36 -15.02 12.34
N ASN A 31 -7.12 -14.07 12.89
CA ASN A 31 -8.29 -14.36 13.73
C ASN A 31 -9.44 -15.04 12.95
N HIS A 32 -9.42 -14.96 11.62
CA HIS A 32 -10.41 -15.61 10.75
C HIS A 32 -10.02 -17.06 10.38
N GLN A 33 -8.91 -17.57 10.91
CA GLN A 33 -8.42 -18.95 10.72
C GLN A 33 -8.26 -19.38 9.24
N PRO A 34 -7.67 -18.56 8.36
CA PRO A 34 -7.36 -18.99 7.00
C PRO A 34 -6.37 -20.15 7.01
N LYS A 35 -6.43 -21.01 5.99
CA LYS A 35 -5.45 -22.09 5.78
C LYS A 35 -4.06 -21.52 5.48
N SER A 36 -4.00 -20.43 4.73
CA SER A 36 -2.77 -19.67 4.48
C SER A 36 -3.09 -18.22 4.15
N VAL A 37 -2.14 -17.33 4.42
CA VAL A 37 -2.19 -15.94 3.97
C VAL A 37 -0.87 -15.64 3.28
N ARG A 38 -0.95 -15.11 2.05
CA ARG A 38 0.18 -14.56 1.32
C ARG A 38 -0.14 -13.13 0.89
N VAL A 39 0.90 -12.37 0.59
CA VAL A 39 0.78 -10.96 0.21
C VAL A 39 1.53 -10.72 -1.10
N ALA A 40 0.83 -10.14 -2.07
CA ALA A 40 1.40 -9.56 -3.26
C ALA A 40 1.31 -8.05 -3.18
N SER A 41 2.43 -7.35 -3.36
CA SER A 41 2.44 -5.90 -3.45
C SER A 41 3.16 -5.44 -4.72
N LEU A 42 2.57 -4.46 -5.39
CA LEU A 42 3.19 -3.89 -6.60
C LEU A 42 4.48 -3.16 -6.26
N LEU A 43 4.49 -2.35 -5.19
CA LEU A 43 5.63 -1.51 -4.80
C LEU A 43 6.06 -1.74 -3.35
N VAL A 44 7.37 -1.77 -3.09
CA VAL A 44 7.94 -1.73 -1.74
C VAL A 44 8.92 -0.57 -1.65
N LYS A 45 8.74 0.33 -0.69
CA LYS A 45 9.68 1.44 -0.49
C LYS A 45 10.90 1.01 0.31
N ARG A 46 12.08 1.41 -0.16
CA ARG A 46 13.33 1.33 0.61
C ARG A 46 13.38 2.46 1.62
N LYS A 47 12.88 2.20 2.84
CA LYS A 47 12.90 3.15 3.95
C LYS A 47 13.66 2.64 5.15
N SER A 48 14.33 3.55 5.84
CA SER A 48 15.01 3.27 7.11
C SER A 48 14.05 3.14 8.29
N ASP A 49 12.85 3.73 8.23
CA ASP A 49 11.80 3.66 9.26
C ASP A 49 10.80 2.51 9.05
N SER A 50 11.13 1.58 8.14
CA SER A 50 10.34 0.37 7.88
C SER A 50 10.36 -0.57 9.09
N THR A 51 9.26 -1.30 9.31
CA THR A 51 9.23 -2.40 10.29
C THR A 51 10.01 -3.64 9.84
N GLY A 52 10.56 -3.62 8.61
CA GLY A 52 11.23 -4.77 8.00
C GLY A 52 10.27 -5.74 7.30
N TYR A 53 8.96 -5.48 7.33
CA TYR A 53 7.98 -6.31 6.63
C TYR A 53 8.28 -6.39 5.11
N ARG A 54 8.14 -7.59 4.54
CA ARG A 54 8.29 -7.87 3.11
C ARG A 54 7.16 -8.78 2.63
N PRO A 55 6.56 -8.50 1.46
CA PRO A 55 5.52 -9.35 0.89
C PRO A 55 6.11 -10.64 0.31
N ASP A 56 5.29 -11.68 0.16
CA ASP A 56 5.68 -12.92 -0.53
C ASP A 56 5.98 -12.69 -2.02
N TYR A 57 5.25 -11.75 -2.63
CA TYR A 57 5.42 -11.35 -4.02
C TYR A 57 5.61 -9.83 -4.10
N CYS A 58 6.79 -9.41 -4.56
CA CYS A 58 7.12 -8.00 -4.77
C CYS A 58 7.21 -7.72 -6.28
N GLY A 59 6.49 -6.72 -6.77
CA GLY A 59 6.64 -6.23 -8.14
C GLY A 59 7.95 -5.46 -8.32
N PHE A 60 8.08 -4.35 -7.59
CA PHE A 60 9.23 -3.46 -7.67
C PHE A 60 9.63 -2.90 -6.31
N GLU A 61 10.93 -2.87 -6.02
CA GLU A 61 11.46 -2.06 -4.93
C GLU A 61 11.81 -0.65 -5.42
N ILE A 62 11.25 0.38 -4.79
CA ILE A 62 11.44 1.78 -5.18
C ILE A 62 12.16 2.60 -4.10
N PRO A 63 12.82 3.72 -4.46
CA PRO A 63 13.35 4.66 -3.48
C PRO A 63 12.24 5.26 -2.61
N ASP A 64 12.60 5.84 -1.46
CA ASP A 64 11.67 6.61 -0.64
C ASP A 64 11.30 7.96 -1.30
N LYS A 65 10.36 7.88 -2.24
CA LYS A 65 9.73 9.01 -2.92
C LYS A 65 8.22 8.84 -2.87
N PHE A 66 7.51 9.96 -2.86
CA PHE A 66 6.05 9.94 -2.95
C PHE A 66 5.64 9.71 -4.40
N VAL A 67 4.95 8.59 -4.65
CA VAL A 67 4.50 8.17 -5.98
C VAL A 67 2.98 8.28 -6.09
N VAL A 68 2.51 8.57 -7.30
CA VAL A 68 1.10 8.69 -7.67
C VAL A 68 0.86 8.02 -9.02
N GLY A 69 -0.41 7.78 -9.38
CA GLY A 69 -0.78 7.11 -10.62
C GLY A 69 -0.88 5.59 -10.48
N TYR A 70 -1.56 4.96 -11.43
CA TYR A 70 -1.90 3.54 -11.38
C TYR A 70 -2.64 3.18 -10.09
N ALA A 71 -3.74 3.89 -9.83
CA ALA A 71 -4.53 3.86 -8.60
C ALA A 71 -3.88 4.42 -7.33
N LEU A 72 -2.58 4.72 -7.32
CA LEU A 72 -1.92 5.45 -6.22
C LEU A 72 -2.34 6.92 -6.24
N ASP A 73 -2.58 7.50 -5.07
CA ASP A 73 -3.11 8.84 -4.96
C ASP A 73 -2.25 9.79 -4.13
N TYR A 74 -2.53 11.09 -4.32
CA TYR A 74 -2.21 12.12 -3.36
C TYR A 74 -3.50 12.89 -3.05
N ASN A 75 -4.07 12.67 -1.86
CA ASN A 75 -5.35 13.24 -1.43
C ASN A 75 -6.47 12.96 -2.44
N GLU A 76 -6.61 11.70 -2.86
CA GLU A 76 -7.57 11.20 -3.85
C GLU A 76 -7.36 11.66 -5.30
N TYR A 77 -6.34 12.48 -5.58
CA TYR A 77 -5.97 12.86 -6.94
C TYR A 77 -5.00 11.85 -7.58
N PHE A 78 -4.96 11.85 -8.91
CA PHE A 78 -4.00 11.15 -9.78
C PHE A 78 -4.17 9.63 -9.92
N ARG A 79 -5.20 9.01 -9.31
CA ARG A 79 -5.47 7.56 -9.44
C ARG A 79 -5.63 7.11 -10.90
N ASP A 80 -6.10 8.01 -11.76
CA ASP A 80 -6.43 7.82 -13.17
C ASP A 80 -5.23 7.92 -14.12
N LEU A 81 -4.04 8.26 -13.64
CA LEU A 81 -2.83 8.23 -14.47
C LEU A 81 -2.44 6.79 -14.82
N ASN A 82 -2.14 6.54 -16.10
CA ASN A 82 -1.76 5.20 -16.59
C ASN A 82 -0.34 4.76 -16.21
N HIS A 83 0.43 5.63 -15.54
CA HIS A 83 1.82 5.40 -15.18
C HIS A 83 2.07 5.79 -13.73
N ILE A 84 3.04 5.10 -13.10
CA ILE A 84 3.53 5.46 -11.76
C ILE A 84 4.55 6.58 -11.90
N CYS A 85 4.28 7.71 -11.24
CA CYS A 85 5.07 8.94 -11.33
C CYS A 85 5.46 9.43 -9.94
N VAL A 86 6.57 10.16 -9.82
CA VAL A 86 6.90 10.91 -8.59
C VAL A 86 6.22 12.26 -8.63
N ILE A 87 5.47 12.62 -7.59
CA ILE A 87 4.83 13.94 -7.48
C ILE A 87 5.86 15.02 -7.14
N ASN A 88 5.87 16.11 -7.90
CA ASN A 88 6.74 17.27 -7.66
C ASN A 88 6.12 18.23 -6.62
N ASP A 89 6.88 19.22 -6.18
CA ASP A 89 6.42 20.13 -5.11
C ASP A 89 5.27 21.04 -5.54
N SER A 90 5.20 21.40 -6.83
CA SER A 90 4.05 22.13 -7.39
C SER A 90 2.77 21.30 -7.29
N GLY A 91 2.83 20.02 -7.62
CA GLY A 91 1.72 19.07 -7.50
C GLY A 91 1.29 18.91 -6.05
N LYS A 92 2.24 18.67 -5.12
CA LYS A 92 1.93 18.58 -3.69
C LYS A 92 1.22 19.84 -3.19
N LYS A 93 1.75 21.03 -3.52
CA LYS A 93 1.15 22.32 -3.14
C LYS A 93 -0.26 22.50 -3.69
N LYS A 94 -0.50 22.11 -4.94
CA LYS A 94 -1.80 22.29 -5.61
C LYS A 94 -2.89 21.41 -5.01
N TYR A 95 -2.56 20.18 -4.61
CA TYR A 95 -3.53 19.18 -4.15
C TYR A 95 -3.44 18.89 -2.65
N LEU A 96 -2.76 19.76 -1.89
CA LEU A 96 -2.75 19.73 -0.44
C LEU A 96 -4.17 19.94 0.10
N THR A 97 -4.62 19.09 1.02
CA THR A 97 -5.92 19.27 1.69
C THR A 97 -5.90 20.60 2.46
N PRO A 98 -6.91 21.48 2.32
CA PRO A 98 -7.02 22.67 3.14
C PRO A 98 -7.05 22.29 4.63
N GLN A 99 -6.31 23.02 5.47
CA GLN A 99 -6.34 22.80 6.92
C GLN A 99 -7.80 22.88 7.40
N GLY A 100 -8.31 21.79 8.00
CA GLY A 100 -9.64 21.72 8.60
C GLY A 100 -10.74 21.00 7.80
N SER A 101 -10.39 20.14 6.83
CA SER A 101 -11.37 19.33 6.09
C SER A 101 -11.29 17.81 6.37
N HIS A 102 -11.28 17.47 7.67
CA HIS A 102 -11.67 16.15 8.19
C HIS A 102 -12.60 16.34 9.38
#